data_AF-A0A3R7JMW2-F1
#
_entry.id   AF-A0A3R7JMW2-F1
#
_cell.length_a   1.000
_cell.length_b   1.000
_cell.length_c   1.000
_cell.angle_alpha   90.00
_cell.angle_beta   90.00
_cell.angle_gamma   90.00
#
_symmetry.space_group_name_H-M   'P 1'
#
loop_
_entity.id
_entity.type
_entity.pdbx_description
1 polymer ?
#
loop_
_entity_poly.entity_id
_entity_poly.type
_entity_poly.pdbx_seq_one_letter_code
_entity_poly.pdbx_strand_id
1 'polypeptide(L)'
;MALLRELNVEVSHSRPRVSNDNPFVESLFKTLKYRVNYPMRFMDLDHAREWMANFVRWYNTEHLHSAIGHVTPHQLRSGEAERIFGQRNAVMQQARAAYPERWGSRPMKFWESPAKVVLNPD
;
A
#
# COMPACT_ATOMS: atom_id res chain seq x y z
N MET A 1 8.99 6.13 25.84
CA MET A 1 7.64 5.71 26.31
C MET A 1 6.78 6.86 26.83
N ALA A 2 7.34 7.90 27.47
CA ALA A 2 6.54 9.02 27.99
C ALA A 2 5.67 9.69 26.91
N LEU A 3 6.27 10.12 25.79
CA LEU A 3 5.56 10.73 24.66
C LEU A 3 4.49 9.82 24.02
N LEU A 4 4.79 8.52 23.84
CA LEU A 4 3.84 7.58 23.25
C LEU A 4 2.60 7.38 24.13
N ARG A 5 2.81 7.30 25.46
CA ARG A 5 1.70 7.24 26.42
C ARG A 5 0.86 8.52 26.41
N GLU A 6 1.51 9.67 26.35
CA GLU A 6 0.82 10.97 26.25
C GLU A 6 -0.05 11.08 24.98
N LEU A 7 0.45 10.54 23.86
CA LEU A 7 -0.27 10.51 22.58
C LEU A 7 -1.26 9.33 22.46
N ASN A 8 -1.48 8.55 23.52
CA ASN A 8 -2.31 7.33 23.50
C ASN A 8 -1.92 6.33 22.40
N VAL A 9 -0.61 6.20 22.13
CA VAL A 9 -0.06 5.22 21.20
C VAL A 9 0.40 4.00 21.99
N GLU A 10 -0.31 2.89 21.83
CA GLU A 10 0.10 1.61 22.38
C GLU A 10 1.35 1.07 21.64
N VAL A 11 2.27 0.49 22.41
CA VAL A 11 3.52 -0.06 21.85
C VAL A 11 3.40 -1.57 21.77
N SER A 12 3.58 -2.08 20.56
CA SER A 12 3.73 -3.51 20.28
C SER A 12 5.16 -3.81 19.86
N HIS A 13 5.70 -4.92 20.35
CA HIS A 13 7.05 -5.39 20.03
C HIS A 13 6.98 -6.72 19.28
N SER A 14 7.83 -6.88 18.27
CA SER A 14 8.05 -8.18 17.63
C SER A 14 8.60 -9.19 18.64
N ARG A 15 8.30 -10.47 18.41
CA ARG A 15 8.79 -11.57 19.23
C ARG A 15 10.32 -11.63 19.13
N PRO A 16 11.01 -11.97 20.25
CA PRO A 16 12.45 -12.12 20.23
C PRO A 16 12.90 -13.12 19.16
N ARG A 17 13.83 -12.71 18.30
CA ARG A 17 14.46 -13.54 17.25
C ARG A 17 13.52 -13.99 16.12
N VAL A 18 12.43 -13.27 15.88
CA VAL A 18 11.49 -13.55 14.78
C VAL A 18 11.54 -12.43 13.76
N SER A 19 12.25 -12.64 12.64
CA SER A 19 12.46 -11.59 11.62
C SER A 19 11.20 -11.29 10.81
N ASN A 20 10.32 -12.27 10.61
CA ASN A 20 9.12 -12.14 9.78
C ASN A 20 7.91 -11.54 10.51
N ASP A 21 8.07 -11.00 11.73
CA ASP A 21 6.96 -10.39 12.49
C ASP A 21 6.52 -9.02 11.93
N ASN A 22 7.26 -8.44 10.98
CA ASN A 22 6.87 -7.19 10.31
C ASN A 22 6.95 -7.31 8.77
N PRO A 23 6.13 -8.18 8.16
CA PRO A 23 6.19 -8.42 6.71
C PRO A 23 5.90 -7.17 5.87
N PHE A 24 5.15 -6.21 6.43
CA PHE A 24 4.82 -4.96 5.76
C PHE A 24 6.05 -4.06 5.57
N VAL A 25 6.87 -3.88 6.61
CA VAL A 25 8.08 -3.06 6.48
C VAL A 25 9.14 -3.75 5.61
N GLU A 26 9.22 -5.08 5.66
CA GLU A 26 10.12 -5.84 4.77
C GLU A 26 9.74 -5.66 3.30
N SER A 27 8.44 -5.71 2.98
CA SER A 27 7.93 -5.45 1.64
C SER A 27 8.27 -4.02 1.18
N LEU A 28 8.13 -3.02 2.05
CA LEU A 28 8.55 -1.64 1.77
C LEU A 28 10.05 -1.56 1.44
N PHE A 29 10.91 -2.16 2.25
CA PHE A 29 12.36 -2.16 2.01
C PHE A 29 12.73 -2.89 0.71
N LYS A 30 12.02 -3.96 0.36
CA LYS A 30 12.18 -4.62 -0.93
C LYS A 30 11.82 -3.67 -2.07
N THR A 31 10.65 -3.03 -2.05
CA THR A 31 10.26 -2.05 -3.08
C THR A 31 11.28 -0.92 -3.21
N LEU A 32 11.81 -0.43 -2.09
CA LEU A 32 12.84 0.60 -2.05
C LEU A 32 14.11 0.16 -2.78
N LYS A 33 14.65 -1.02 -2.44
CA LYS A 33 15.93 -1.52 -2.97
C LYS A 33 15.86 -1.96 -4.43
N TYR A 34 14.69 -2.46 -4.86
CA TYR A 34 14.50 -2.98 -6.23
C TYR A 34 14.08 -1.90 -7.23
N ARG A 35 13.96 -0.64 -6.79
CA ARG A 35 13.64 0.47 -7.69
C ARG A 35 14.82 0.72 -8.63
N VAL A 36 14.51 1.00 -9.90
CA VAL A 36 15.50 1.22 -10.97
C VAL A 36 16.53 2.30 -10.65
N ASN A 37 16.15 3.30 -9.85
CA ASN A 37 17.01 4.41 -9.48
C ASN A 37 17.57 4.30 -8.05
N TYR A 38 17.51 3.13 -7.42
CA TYR A 38 18.17 2.89 -6.14
C TYR A 38 19.69 3.03 -6.34
N PRO A 39 20.36 3.96 -5.62
CA PRO A 39 21.77 4.20 -5.85
C PRO A 39 22.58 3.07 -5.23
N MET A 40 23.56 2.56 -5.98
CA MET A 40 24.51 1.57 -5.46
C MET A 40 25.31 2.12 -4.27
N ARG A 41 25.58 3.44 -4.28
CA ARG A 41 26.21 4.20 -3.19
C ARG A 41 25.65 5.62 -3.16
N PHE A 42 25.41 6.14 -1.96
CA PHE A 42 25.12 7.56 -1.78
C PHE A 42 26.43 8.37 -1.80
N MET A 43 26.34 9.62 -2.26
CA MET A 43 27.51 10.50 -2.37
C MET A 43 27.85 11.09 -1.00
N ASP A 44 26.82 11.54 -0.30
CA ASP A 44 26.87 12.09 1.04
C ASP A 44 25.51 11.89 1.73
N LEU A 45 25.37 12.45 2.93
CA LEU A 45 24.14 12.38 3.72
C LEU A 45 22.97 13.13 3.09
N ASP A 46 23.23 14.23 2.37
CA ASP A 46 22.18 15.07 1.81
C ASP A 46 21.59 14.43 0.55
N HIS A 47 22.42 13.83 -0.30
CA HIS A 47 21.95 12.98 -1.39
C HIS A 47 21.08 11.83 -0.87
N ALA A 48 21.48 11.18 0.24
CA ALA A 48 20.67 10.11 0.83
C ALA A 48 19.30 10.60 1.32
N ARG A 49 19.26 11.77 1.98
CA ARG A 49 18.02 12.40 2.44
C ARG A 49 17.11 12.79 1.29
N GLU A 50 17.66 13.44 0.26
CA GLU A 50 16.91 13.85 -0.92
C GLU A 50 16.32 12.63 -1.64
N TRP A 51 17.15 11.61 -1.89
CA TRP A 51 16.70 10.39 -2.53
C TRP A 51 15.58 9.71 -1.74
N MET A 52 15.72 9.61 -0.41
CA MET A 52 14.70 9.02 0.46
C MET A 52 13.40 9.84 0.45
N ALA A 53 13.48 11.16 0.50
CA ALA A 53 12.32 12.04 0.43
C ALA A 53 11.56 11.87 -0.89
N ASN A 54 12.30 11.76 -2.00
CA ASN A 54 11.74 11.50 -3.32
C ASN A 54 11.11 10.10 -3.39
N PHE A 55 11.74 9.09 -2.81
CA PHE A 55 11.16 7.74 -2.69
C PHE A 55 9.85 7.75 -1.91
N VAL A 56 9.82 8.37 -0.72
CA VAL A 56 8.63 8.44 0.14
C VAL A 56 7.49 9.15 -0.57
N ARG A 57 7.77 10.26 -1.26
CA ARG A 57 6.77 10.96 -2.07
C ARG A 57 6.20 10.03 -3.13
N TRP A 58 7.06 9.51 -4.01
CA TRP A 58 6.66 8.61 -5.09
C TRP A 58 5.86 7.40 -4.59
N TYR A 59 6.32 6.73 -3.53
CA TYR A 59 5.67 5.55 -2.96
C TYR A 59 4.23 5.85 -2.51
N ASN A 60 4.00 7.04 -1.93
CA ASN A 60 2.72 7.43 -1.36
C ASN A 60 1.79 8.11 -2.37
N THR A 61 2.31 8.78 -3.40
CA THR A 61 1.49 9.64 -4.29
C THR A 61 1.46 9.21 -5.74
N GLU A 62 2.35 8.31 -6.18
CA GLU A 62 2.47 7.91 -7.59
C GLU A 62 2.44 6.40 -7.79
N HIS A 63 3.08 5.64 -6.91
CA HIS A 63 3.15 4.19 -7.02
C HIS A 63 1.80 3.55 -6.68
N LEU A 64 1.24 2.77 -7.62
CA LEU A 64 -0.01 2.03 -7.43
C LEU A 64 0.27 0.66 -6.81
N HIS A 65 -0.45 0.35 -5.73
CA HIS A 65 -0.21 -0.87 -4.95
C HIS A 65 -1.32 -1.89 -5.19
N SER A 66 -0.96 -3.07 -5.69
CA SER A 66 -1.94 -4.14 -5.98
C SER A 66 -2.69 -4.61 -4.74
N ALA A 67 -2.01 -4.69 -3.60
CA ALA A 67 -2.58 -5.14 -2.33
C ALA A 67 -3.73 -4.26 -1.81
N ILE A 68 -3.76 -2.98 -2.22
CA ILE A 68 -4.85 -2.05 -1.88
C ILE A 68 -5.68 -1.69 -3.12
N GLY A 69 -5.69 -2.54 -4.14
CA GLY A 69 -6.58 -2.37 -5.29
C GLY A 69 -6.05 -1.42 -6.36
N HIS A 70 -4.74 -1.30 -6.56
CA HIS A 70 -4.11 -0.44 -7.57
C HIS A 70 -4.52 1.04 -7.44
N VAL A 71 -4.41 1.56 -6.23
CA VAL A 71 -4.45 3.00 -5.89
C VAL A 71 -3.18 3.36 -5.12
N THR A 72 -2.90 4.64 -4.97
CA THR A 72 -1.79 5.10 -4.13
C THR A 72 -2.19 5.07 -2.65
N PRO A 73 -1.23 4.95 -1.70
CA PRO A 73 -1.52 5.03 -0.28
C PRO A 73 -2.21 6.35 0.09
N HIS A 74 -1.83 7.45 -0.58
CA HIS A 74 -2.49 8.74 -0.40
C HIS A 74 -3.95 8.74 -0.86
N GLN A 75 -4.26 8.16 -2.03
CA GLN A 75 -5.64 8.02 -2.52
C GLN A 75 -6.50 7.18 -1.57
N LEU A 76 -5.93 6.11 -1.02
CA LEU A 76 -6.64 5.29 -0.04
C LEU A 76 -6.91 6.08 1.25
N ARG A 77 -5.88 6.75 1.79
CA ARG A 77 -5.98 7.48 3.06
C ARG A 77 -6.89 8.71 2.99
N SER A 78 -6.94 9.38 1.85
CA SER A 78 -7.80 10.56 1.62
C SER A 78 -9.25 10.20 1.30
N GLY A 79 -9.57 8.92 1.08
CA GLY A 79 -10.89 8.46 0.66
C GLY A 79 -11.15 8.52 -0.85
N GLU A 80 -10.23 9.09 -1.64
CA GLU A 80 -10.38 9.15 -3.11
C GLU A 80 -10.52 7.76 -3.74
N ALA A 81 -9.92 6.74 -3.14
CA ALA A 81 -10.03 5.36 -3.58
C ALA A 81 -11.48 4.87 -3.71
N GLU A 82 -12.41 5.32 -2.86
CA GLU A 82 -13.82 4.92 -2.93
C GLU A 82 -14.46 5.33 -4.26
N ARG A 83 -14.20 6.57 -4.69
CA ARG A 83 -14.66 7.07 -5.98
C ARG A 83 -14.05 6.28 -7.14
N ILE A 84 -12.75 5.98 -7.07
CA ILE A 84 -12.03 5.21 -8.09
C ILE A 84 -12.62 3.78 -8.18
N PHE A 85 -12.85 3.13 -7.05
CA PHE A 85 -13.41 1.79 -6.98
C PHE A 85 -14.85 1.75 -7.50
N GLY A 86 -15.69 2.72 -7.12
CA GLY A 86 -17.05 2.86 -7.66
C GLY A 86 -17.06 2.92 -9.19
N GLN A 87 -16.19 3.73 -9.78
CA GLN A 87 -16.05 3.83 -11.24
C GLN A 87 -15.63 2.51 -11.88
N ARG A 88 -14.63 1.82 -11.31
CA ARG A 88 -14.17 0.52 -11.82
C ARG A 88 -15.25 -0.56 -11.72
N ASN A 89 -15.95 -0.63 -10.59
CA ASN A 89 -17.03 -1.57 -10.37
C ASN A 89 -18.16 -1.34 -11.40
N ALA A 90 -18.55 -0.09 -11.66
CA ALA A 90 -19.57 0.23 -12.65
C ALA A 90 -19.17 -0.20 -14.08
N VAL A 91 -17.93 0.07 -14.50
CA VAL A 91 -17.42 -0.36 -15.81
C VAL A 91 -17.45 -1.88 -15.94
N MET A 92 -17.04 -2.60 -14.91
CA MET A 92 -17.02 -4.06 -14.91
C MET A 92 -18.43 -4.66 -14.96
N GLN A 93 -19.38 -4.06 -14.23
CA GLN A 93 -20.80 -4.46 -14.28
C GLN A 93 -21.39 -4.23 -15.68
N GLN A 94 -21.14 -3.07 -16.29
CA GLN A 94 -21.60 -2.77 -17.65
C GLN A 94 -21.01 -3.74 -18.68
N ALA A 95 -19.71 -4.00 -18.62
CA ALA A 95 -19.04 -4.95 -19.51
C ALA A 95 -19.60 -6.38 -19.36
N ARG A 96 -19.95 -6.79 -18.13
CA ARG A 96 -20.59 -8.08 -17.87
C ARG A 96 -22.02 -8.16 -18.38
N ALA A 97 -22.79 -7.09 -18.26
CA ALA A 97 -24.15 -7.03 -18.78
C ALA A 97 -24.17 -7.07 -20.32
N ALA A 98 -23.20 -6.40 -20.97
CA ALA A 98 -23.11 -6.34 -22.43
C ALA A 98 -22.63 -7.66 -23.06
N TYR A 99 -21.71 -8.38 -22.41
CA TYR A 99 -21.07 -9.57 -22.97
C TYR A 99 -20.97 -10.71 -21.95
N PRO A 100 -22.11 -11.24 -21.44
CA PRO A 100 -22.12 -12.24 -20.39
C PRO A 100 -21.36 -13.53 -20.75
N GLU A 101 -21.28 -13.87 -22.05
CA GLU A 101 -20.56 -15.04 -22.57
C GLU A 101 -19.04 -15.00 -22.36
N ARG A 102 -18.46 -13.80 -22.17
CA ARG A 102 -17.03 -13.63 -21.86
C ARG A 102 -16.70 -13.92 -20.40
N TRP A 103 -17.71 -14.13 -19.56
CA TRP A 103 -17.56 -14.31 -18.13
C TRP A 103 -17.85 -15.76 -17.75
N GLY A 104 -16.90 -16.40 -17.06
CA GLY A 104 -17.10 -17.74 -16.51
C GLY A 104 -17.95 -17.72 -15.23
N SER A 105 -17.99 -18.86 -14.53
CA SER A 105 -18.71 -19.01 -13.26
C SER A 105 -18.08 -18.29 -12.07
N ARG A 106 -16.84 -17.78 -12.21
CA ARG A 106 -16.15 -17.08 -11.13
C ARG A 106 -16.80 -15.73 -10.84
N PRO A 107 -16.91 -15.31 -9.56
CA PRO A 107 -17.33 -13.97 -9.21
C PRO A 107 -16.46 -12.92 -9.90
N MET A 108 -17.10 -11.88 -10.41
CA MET A 108 -16.43 -10.71 -10.97
C MET A 108 -15.63 -10.00 -9.86
N LYS A 109 -14.44 -9.51 -10.20
CA LYS A 109 -13.66 -8.68 -9.29
C LYS A 109 -14.46 -7.46 -8.86
N PHE A 110 -14.54 -7.25 -7.55
CA PHE A 110 -15.12 -6.08 -6.92
C PHE A 110 -14.04 -5.39 -6.08
N TRP A 111 -13.96 -4.06 -6.16
CA TRP A 111 -13.03 -3.26 -5.36
C TRP A 111 -13.78 -2.52 -4.26
N GLU A 112 -13.21 -2.54 -3.06
CA GLU A 112 -13.71 -1.84 -1.88
C GLU A 112 -12.54 -1.40 -1.00
N SER A 113 -12.72 -0.28 -0.30
CA SER A 113 -11.75 0.21 0.66
C SER A 113 -11.91 -0.54 1.99
N PRO A 114 -10.84 -1.04 2.62
CA PRO A 114 -10.95 -1.68 3.92
C PRO A 114 -11.34 -0.65 4.99
N ALA A 115 -12.37 -0.95 5.78
CA ALA A 115 -12.78 -0.10 6.91
C ALA A 115 -11.76 -0.10 8.04
N LYS A 116 -11.01 -1.20 8.20
CA LYS A 116 -9.96 -1.37 9.20
C LYS A 116 -8.79 -2.12 8.57
N VAL A 117 -7.57 -1.69 8.88
CA VAL A 117 -6.34 -2.42 8.56
C VAL A 117 -5.82 -3.03 9.85
N VAL A 118 -5.61 -4.35 9.84
CA VAL A 118 -5.01 -5.08 10.96
C VAL A 118 -3.64 -5.56 10.52
N LEU A 119 -2.61 -5.19 11.28
CA LEU A 119 -1.27 -5.71 11.09
C LEU A 119 -1.18 -7.04 11.84
N ASN A 120 -0.77 -8.11 11.16
CA ASN A 120 -0.67 -9.48 11.69
C ASN A 120 -1.99 -10.00 12.28
N PRO A 121 -3.02 -10.27 11.44
CA PRO A 121 -4.25 -10.92 11.89
C PRO A 121 -3.97 -12.35 12.37
N ASP A 122 -4.75 -12.82 13.36
CA ASP A 122 -4.68 -14.18 13.94
C ASP A 122 -4.93 -15.31 12.93
#